data_AF-A7ALZ0-F1
#
_entry.id   AF-A7ALZ0-F1
#
_cell.length_a   1.000
_cell.length_b   1.000
_cell.length_c   1.000
_cell.angle_alpha   90.00
_cell.angle_beta   90.00
_cell.angle_gamma   90.00
#
_symmetry.space_group_name_H-M   'P 1'
#
loop_
_entity.id
_entity.type
_entity.pdbx_description
1 polymer ?
#
loop_
_entity_poly.entity_id
_entity_poly.type
_entity_poly.pdbx_seq_one_letter_code
_entity_poly.pdbx_strand_id
1 'polypeptide(L)'
;MVAFNMLWKLCALVALGLSATATSTEVAQEQPTQEGLDIGIPGKEYEQATELVKVPEQDNTDSEKEIATDEPPKYSVEWYLLPKPENRKQLCHDLPWYLFRLVPKNCKKPISTALMNQIRWYFSRRDLQWFLLPKQENRTALRKLLPIDVAAVIPEDCRKAIPSVYEKYIWTYFSLSAVEWLLESKPENRSLLIKSLPSDLAKGVPEDVNKPIDPAVEERIREYFAFTMPGLR
;
A
#
# COMPACT_ATOMS: atom_id res chain seq x y z
N MET A 1 -2.67 17.36 -11.95
CA MET A 1 -3.06 17.43 -10.52
C MET A 1 -3.64 16.07 -10.09
N VAL A 2 -2.88 14.97 -10.23
CA VAL A 2 -3.43 13.60 -10.14
C VAL A 2 -2.37 12.61 -9.61
N ALA A 3 -2.31 12.43 -8.28
CA ALA A 3 -1.52 11.38 -7.59
C ALA A 3 -1.95 11.16 -6.12
N PHE A 4 -2.66 12.12 -5.50
CA PHE A 4 -2.98 12.17 -4.06
C PHE A 4 -3.71 10.97 -3.44
N ASN A 5 -4.33 10.11 -4.25
CA ASN A 5 -5.26 9.09 -3.74
C ASN A 5 -4.58 7.88 -3.06
N MET A 6 -3.25 7.77 -3.12
CA MET A 6 -2.49 6.71 -2.43
C MET A 6 -2.02 7.13 -1.05
N LEU A 7 -1.45 8.33 -0.91
CA LEU A 7 -0.84 8.79 0.33
C LEU A 7 -1.90 8.92 1.44
N TRP A 8 -3.11 9.37 1.08
CA TRP A 8 -4.31 9.32 1.93
C TRP A 8 -4.63 7.90 2.44
N LYS A 9 -4.54 6.86 1.58
CA LYS A 9 -4.86 5.48 1.98
C LYS A 9 -3.87 4.92 3.01
N LEU A 10 -2.60 5.33 2.96
CA LEU A 10 -1.61 4.98 3.97
C LEU A 10 -1.87 5.73 5.30
N CYS A 11 -2.17 7.03 5.26
CA CYS A 11 -2.47 7.81 6.47
C CYS A 11 -3.76 7.35 7.19
N ALA A 12 -4.80 6.95 6.43
CA ALA A 12 -6.07 6.49 6.99
C ALA A 12 -5.95 5.18 7.79
N LEU A 13 -4.99 4.31 7.46
CA LEU A 13 -4.74 3.05 8.18
C LEU A 13 -4.12 3.29 9.57
N VAL A 14 -3.20 4.26 9.68
CA VAL A 14 -2.50 4.56 10.95
C VAL A 14 -3.46 5.16 11.99
N ALA A 15 -4.43 5.98 11.56
CA ALA A 15 -5.38 6.64 12.46
C ALA A 15 -6.38 5.68 13.14
N LEU A 16 -6.59 4.47 12.60
CA LEU A 16 -7.56 3.51 13.13
C LEU A 16 -6.96 2.48 14.12
N GLY A 17 -5.63 2.40 14.22
CA GLY A 17 -4.93 1.28 14.88
C GLY A 17 -4.70 1.39 16.39
N LEU A 18 -4.99 2.54 17.03
CA LEU A 18 -4.56 2.84 18.41
C LEU A 18 -5.68 2.93 19.46
N SER A 19 -6.93 2.63 19.11
CA SER A 19 -8.09 2.70 20.03
C SER A 19 -8.65 1.32 20.36
N ALA A 20 -7.85 0.50 21.06
CA ALA A 20 -8.31 -0.72 21.73
C ALA A 20 -8.18 -0.55 23.26
N THR A 21 -9.07 0.25 23.85
CA THR A 21 -9.15 0.39 25.30
C THR A 21 -9.72 -0.89 25.90
N ALA A 22 -8.83 -1.74 26.44
CA ALA A 22 -9.22 -2.98 27.10
C ALA A 22 -9.91 -2.70 28.44
N THR A 23 -11.24 -2.60 28.43
CA THR A 23 -12.04 -2.57 29.65
C THR A 23 -12.22 -4.00 30.17
N SER A 24 -11.31 -4.44 31.03
CA SER A 24 -11.52 -5.68 31.79
C SER A 24 -12.56 -5.42 32.88
N THR A 25 -13.62 -6.22 32.93
CA THR A 25 -14.47 -6.34 34.12
C THR A 25 -14.94 -7.78 34.22
N GLU A 26 -14.81 -8.29 35.43
CA GLU A 26 -14.88 -9.69 35.86
C GLU A 26 -16.33 -10.16 36.12
N VAL A 27 -16.50 -11.44 36.54
CA VAL A 27 -17.75 -12.05 37.07
C VAL A 27 -18.78 -12.46 35.97
N ALA A 28 -19.36 -13.68 35.93
CA ALA A 28 -19.23 -14.89 36.76
C ALA A 28 -19.42 -16.19 35.95
N GLN A 29 -18.94 -17.28 36.56
CA GLN A 29 -19.13 -18.69 36.24
C GLN A 29 -20.58 -19.17 36.44
N GLU A 30 -21.11 -19.98 35.52
CA GLU A 30 -21.96 -21.14 35.87
C GLU A 30 -22.04 -22.17 34.71
N GLN A 31 -22.01 -23.46 35.05
CA GLN A 31 -22.20 -24.60 34.15
C GLN A 31 -22.98 -25.69 34.91
N PRO A 32 -24.11 -26.17 34.37
CA PRO A 32 -24.30 -27.61 34.13
C PRO A 32 -25.15 -27.94 32.87
N THR A 33 -25.39 -29.19 32.44
CA THR A 33 -24.59 -30.44 32.35
C THR A 33 -25.42 -31.52 31.60
N GLN A 34 -24.77 -32.40 30.83
CA GLN A 34 -25.27 -33.68 30.26
C GLN A 34 -26.32 -33.69 29.10
N GLU A 35 -26.01 -34.59 28.13
CA GLU A 35 -26.89 -35.55 27.42
C GLU A 35 -28.01 -35.04 26.49
N GLY A 36 -28.29 -35.65 25.32
CA GLY A 36 -27.73 -36.83 24.65
C GLY A 36 -28.40 -37.05 23.28
N LEU A 37 -28.45 -38.30 22.78
CA LEU A 37 -29.16 -38.76 21.57
C LEU A 37 -28.53 -38.48 20.20
N ASP A 38 -27.48 -39.27 19.96
CA ASP A 38 -27.28 -40.07 18.75
C ASP A 38 -28.59 -40.62 18.13
N ILE A 39 -28.87 -40.28 16.86
CA ILE A 39 -29.70 -41.07 15.92
C ILE A 39 -29.12 -40.89 14.51
N GLY A 40 -28.49 -41.94 13.97
CA GLY A 40 -28.21 -42.05 12.53
C GLY A 40 -29.29 -42.83 11.78
N ILE A 41 -29.37 -42.64 10.44
CA ILE A 41 -29.58 -43.70 9.44
C ILE A 41 -29.42 -43.13 8.01
N PRO A 42 -28.92 -43.90 7.00
CA PRO A 42 -28.41 -43.35 5.73
C PRO A 42 -29.18 -43.78 4.46
N GLY A 43 -28.76 -43.24 3.31
CA GLY A 43 -29.15 -43.66 1.94
C GLY A 43 -30.07 -42.65 1.22
N LYS A 44 -30.06 -42.52 -0.11
CA LYS A 44 -29.41 -43.32 -1.17
C LYS A 44 -28.97 -42.44 -2.35
N GLU A 45 -28.02 -42.93 -3.12
CA GLU A 45 -27.69 -42.45 -4.46
C GLU A 45 -28.82 -42.76 -5.46
N TYR A 46 -28.99 -41.88 -6.45
CA TYR A 46 -29.59 -42.23 -7.75
C TYR A 46 -28.90 -41.40 -8.85
N GLU A 47 -28.10 -42.06 -9.67
CA GLU A 47 -27.71 -41.52 -10.97
C GLU A 47 -28.91 -41.58 -11.93
N GLN A 48 -29.09 -40.54 -12.74
CA GLN A 48 -29.76 -40.71 -14.04
C GLN A 48 -29.16 -39.75 -15.06
N ALA A 49 -28.73 -40.30 -16.20
CA ALA A 49 -28.03 -39.60 -17.26
C ALA A 49 -28.95 -39.28 -18.45
N THR A 50 -28.41 -38.51 -19.41
CA THR A 50 -29.01 -38.13 -20.73
C THR A 50 -29.99 -36.95 -20.60
N GLU A 51 -29.84 -35.83 -21.31
CA GLU A 51 -29.73 -35.72 -22.77
C GLU A 51 -29.03 -34.41 -23.22
N LEU A 52 -28.42 -34.42 -24.42
CA LEU A 52 -27.63 -33.32 -24.99
C LEU A 52 -28.36 -32.73 -26.21
N VAL A 53 -29.09 -31.61 -26.08
CA VAL A 53 -29.81 -30.98 -27.21
C VAL A 53 -29.58 -29.46 -27.31
N LYS A 54 -28.77 -29.12 -28.32
CA LYS A 54 -28.81 -27.96 -29.23
C LYS A 54 -29.08 -26.54 -28.68
N VAL A 55 -28.02 -25.74 -28.83
CA VAL A 55 -28.02 -24.28 -29.09
C VAL A 55 -29.11 -23.86 -30.09
N PRO A 56 -29.80 -22.73 -29.83
CA PRO A 56 -30.22 -21.76 -30.84
C PRO A 56 -29.32 -20.52 -30.80
N GLU A 57 -28.84 -20.07 -31.96
CA GLU A 57 -28.24 -18.74 -32.14
C GLU A 57 -29.32 -17.65 -32.33
N GLN A 58 -28.87 -16.39 -32.41
CA GLN A 58 -29.62 -15.13 -32.55
C GLN A 58 -30.38 -14.64 -31.30
N ASP A 59 -30.49 -13.33 -31.05
CA ASP A 59 -30.03 -12.19 -31.85
C ASP A 59 -29.42 -11.06 -31.00
N ASN A 60 -28.80 -10.12 -31.68
CA ASN A 60 -28.09 -8.97 -31.14
C ASN A 60 -29.01 -8.10 -30.27
N THR A 61 -28.50 -7.68 -29.11
CA THR A 61 -28.96 -6.46 -28.44
C THR A 61 -27.77 -5.83 -27.76
N ASP A 62 -27.40 -4.64 -28.24
CA ASP A 62 -26.38 -3.80 -27.62
C ASP A 62 -26.79 -3.46 -26.19
N SER A 63 -26.23 -4.24 -25.27
CA SER A 63 -26.10 -3.88 -23.86
C SER A 63 -24.65 -4.13 -23.51
N GLU A 64 -23.82 -3.27 -24.11
CA GLU A 64 -22.54 -2.88 -23.54
C GLU A 64 -22.81 -2.42 -22.11
N LYS A 65 -22.77 -3.39 -21.18
CA LYS A 65 -22.60 -3.10 -19.77
C LYS A 65 -21.23 -2.44 -19.70
N GLU A 66 -21.25 -1.12 -19.78
CA GLU A 66 -20.17 -0.25 -19.35
C GLU A 66 -19.99 -0.48 -17.86
N ILE A 67 -19.35 -1.62 -17.53
CA ILE A 67 -18.75 -1.87 -16.24
C ILE A 67 -17.71 -0.76 -16.15
N ALA A 68 -18.07 0.31 -15.43
CA ALA A 68 -17.21 1.45 -15.20
C ALA A 68 -15.92 0.91 -14.60
N THR A 69 -14.95 0.71 -15.46
CA THR A 69 -13.69 0.09 -15.08
C THR A 69 -12.95 1.23 -14.43
N ASP A 70 -12.94 1.24 -13.10
CA ASP A 70 -12.31 2.26 -12.24
C ASP A 70 -10.80 2.31 -12.51
N GLU A 71 -10.43 2.85 -13.68
CA GLU A 71 -9.04 2.98 -14.06
C GLU A 71 -8.36 3.98 -13.13
N PRO A 72 -7.19 3.61 -12.56
CA PRO A 72 -6.44 4.51 -11.70
C PRO A 72 -6.27 5.89 -12.35
N PRO A 73 -6.46 6.99 -11.61
CA PRO A 73 -6.39 8.33 -12.17
C PRO A 73 -5.09 8.58 -12.97
N LYS A 74 -5.19 9.18 -14.16
CA LYS A 74 -4.06 9.33 -15.10
C LYS A 74 -2.84 9.98 -14.45
N TYR A 75 -1.65 9.38 -14.65
CA TYR A 75 -0.38 9.73 -13.99
C TYR A 75 -0.26 9.40 -12.49
N SER A 76 -1.25 8.72 -11.88
CA SER A 76 -1.03 8.06 -10.59
C SER A 76 -0.07 6.86 -10.73
N VAL A 77 0.53 6.42 -9.62
CA VAL A 77 1.47 5.28 -9.64
C VAL A 77 0.79 4.00 -10.13
N GLU A 78 -0.43 3.71 -9.69
CA GLU A 78 -1.19 2.54 -10.16
C GLU A 78 -1.56 2.68 -11.65
N TRP A 79 -1.77 3.89 -12.17
CA TRP A 79 -1.93 4.10 -13.61
C TRP A 79 -0.64 3.72 -14.35
N TYR A 80 0.53 4.16 -13.90
CA TYR A 80 1.81 3.80 -14.51
C TYR A 80 2.09 2.29 -14.54
N LEU A 81 1.60 1.56 -13.54
CA LEU A 81 1.83 0.13 -13.39
C LEU A 81 0.95 -0.75 -14.29
N LEU A 82 -0.08 -0.19 -14.94
CA LEU A 82 -0.92 -0.92 -15.90
C LEU A 82 -0.10 -1.44 -17.11
N PRO A 83 -0.46 -2.59 -17.69
CA PRO A 83 0.21 -3.19 -18.84
C PRO A 83 -0.14 -2.51 -20.19
N LYS A 84 -0.32 -1.18 -20.20
CA LYS A 84 -0.68 -0.38 -21.38
C LYS A 84 0.55 0.31 -22.00
N PRO A 85 0.66 0.41 -23.34
CA PRO A 85 1.80 1.05 -24.01
C PRO A 85 2.06 2.52 -23.63
N GLU A 86 1.00 3.34 -23.49
CA GLU A 86 1.13 4.74 -23.08
C GLU A 86 1.73 4.84 -21.67
N ASN A 87 1.13 4.11 -20.73
CA ASN A 87 1.50 4.05 -19.32
C ASN A 87 2.95 3.59 -19.16
N ARG A 88 3.35 2.55 -19.90
CA ARG A 88 4.73 2.04 -19.93
C ARG A 88 5.73 3.05 -20.49
N LYS A 89 5.37 3.78 -21.57
CA LYS A 89 6.21 4.82 -22.16
C LYS A 89 6.44 5.97 -21.18
N GLN A 90 5.37 6.45 -20.54
CA GLN A 90 5.47 7.55 -19.58
C GLN A 90 6.19 7.13 -18.29
N LEU A 91 5.93 5.92 -17.78
CA LEU A 91 6.67 5.34 -16.65
C LEU A 91 8.18 5.35 -16.91
N CYS A 92 8.62 4.89 -18.10
CA CYS A 92 10.03 4.89 -18.45
C CYS A 92 10.64 6.29 -18.64
N HIS A 93 9.83 7.30 -18.96
CA HIS A 93 10.26 8.70 -19.05
C HIS A 93 10.44 9.33 -17.67
N ASP A 94 9.54 9.00 -16.73
CA ASP A 94 9.48 9.62 -15.41
C ASP A 94 10.28 8.88 -14.32
N LEU A 95 10.79 7.68 -14.64
CA LEU A 95 11.70 6.92 -13.78
C LEU A 95 13.18 7.34 -13.95
N PRO A 96 13.98 7.23 -12.89
CA PRO A 96 15.43 7.43 -12.99
C PRO A 96 16.08 6.27 -13.75
N TRP A 97 17.27 6.53 -14.28
CA TRP A 97 18.01 5.63 -15.17
C TRP A 97 18.14 4.18 -14.67
N TYR A 98 18.34 4.00 -13.37
CA TYR A 98 18.52 2.68 -12.76
C TYR A 98 17.21 1.88 -12.64
N LEU A 99 16.04 2.52 -12.55
CA LEU A 99 14.75 1.84 -12.51
C LEU A 99 14.19 1.57 -13.91
N PHE A 100 14.24 2.54 -14.85
CA PHE A 100 13.64 2.32 -16.18
C PHE A 100 14.31 1.13 -16.90
N ARG A 101 15.61 0.90 -16.69
CA ARG A 101 16.37 -0.21 -17.30
C ARG A 101 15.84 -1.59 -16.88
N LEU A 102 15.22 -1.70 -15.71
CA LEU A 102 14.63 -2.92 -15.19
C LEU A 102 13.19 -3.13 -15.69
N VAL A 103 12.53 -2.06 -16.16
CA VAL A 103 11.13 -2.11 -16.63
C VAL A 103 11.06 -2.85 -17.98
N PRO A 104 10.25 -3.91 -18.12
CA PRO A 104 10.11 -4.62 -19.38
C PRO A 104 9.54 -3.71 -20.48
N LYS A 105 10.28 -3.59 -21.60
CA LYS A 105 9.86 -2.81 -22.79
C LYS A 105 8.57 -3.34 -23.43
N ASN A 106 8.36 -4.66 -23.41
CA ASN A 106 7.14 -5.28 -23.92
C ASN A 106 6.06 -5.24 -22.82
N CYS A 107 4.94 -4.56 -23.09
CA CYS A 107 3.83 -4.42 -22.15
C CYS A 107 3.12 -5.74 -21.82
N LYS A 108 3.22 -6.76 -22.69
CA LYS A 108 2.75 -8.13 -22.41
C LYS A 108 3.58 -8.83 -21.32
N LYS A 109 4.76 -8.34 -20.98
CA LYS A 109 5.56 -8.83 -19.84
C LYS A 109 5.19 -8.02 -18.58
N PRO A 110 4.72 -8.68 -17.50
CA PRO A 110 4.41 -7.98 -16.26
C PRO A 110 5.69 -7.36 -15.68
N ILE A 111 5.53 -6.22 -14.99
CA ILE A 111 6.58 -5.69 -14.11
C ILE A 111 6.66 -6.66 -12.93
N SER A 112 7.85 -7.09 -12.52
CA SER A 112 7.99 -7.95 -11.33
C SER A 112 7.54 -7.17 -10.08
N THR A 113 6.88 -7.82 -9.13
CA THR A 113 6.30 -7.12 -7.97
C THR A 113 7.36 -6.38 -7.15
N ALA A 114 8.57 -6.93 -7.04
CA ALA A 114 9.71 -6.24 -6.43
C ALA A 114 10.05 -4.91 -7.12
N LEU A 115 9.99 -4.85 -8.46
CA LEU A 115 10.20 -3.62 -9.22
C LEU A 115 8.99 -2.68 -9.14
N MET A 116 7.75 -3.19 -9.14
CA MET A 116 6.55 -2.38 -8.90
C MET A 116 6.64 -1.65 -7.56
N ASN A 117 7.14 -2.32 -6.53
CA ASN A 117 7.29 -1.77 -5.19
C ASN A 117 8.43 -0.75 -5.11
N GLN A 118 9.57 -0.96 -5.80
CA GLN A 118 10.61 0.06 -5.96
C GLN A 118 10.11 1.31 -6.71
N ILE A 119 9.27 1.12 -7.74
CA ILE A 119 8.62 2.21 -8.48
C ILE A 119 7.69 2.99 -7.55
N ARG A 120 6.82 2.32 -6.79
CA ARG A 120 5.96 2.95 -5.78
C ARG A 120 6.77 3.78 -4.78
N TRP A 121 7.82 3.21 -4.21
CA TRP A 121 8.71 3.92 -3.29
C TRP A 121 9.38 5.15 -3.91
N TYR A 122 9.87 5.06 -5.16
CA TYR A 122 10.43 6.21 -5.88
C TYR A 122 9.40 7.32 -6.07
N PHE A 123 8.20 7.00 -6.54
CA PHE A 123 7.14 7.99 -6.73
C PHE A 123 6.68 8.59 -5.40
N SER A 124 6.56 7.80 -4.32
CA SER A 124 6.27 8.34 -2.97
C SER A 124 7.30 9.38 -2.53
N ARG A 125 8.60 9.17 -2.81
CA ARG A 125 9.65 10.18 -2.53
C ARG A 125 9.57 11.41 -3.44
N ARG A 126 9.21 11.23 -4.72
CA ARG A 126 9.01 12.33 -5.67
C ARG A 126 7.79 13.19 -5.28
N ASP A 127 6.72 12.56 -4.84
CA ASP A 127 5.51 13.22 -4.35
C ASP A 127 5.79 13.95 -3.03
N LEU A 128 6.62 13.38 -2.15
CA LEU A 128 7.12 14.06 -0.94
C LEU A 128 7.91 15.34 -1.27
N GLN A 129 8.79 15.31 -2.27
CA GLN A 129 9.44 16.53 -2.78
C GLN A 129 8.44 17.53 -3.35
N TRP A 130 7.36 17.07 -3.98
CA TRP A 130 6.29 17.95 -4.46
C TRP A 130 5.63 18.69 -3.29
N PHE A 131 5.30 18.05 -2.16
CA PHE A 131 4.66 18.72 -1.02
C PHE A 131 5.47 19.89 -0.43
N LEU A 132 6.80 19.85 -0.53
CA LEU A 132 7.69 20.87 0.02
C LEU A 132 7.90 22.09 -0.90
N LEU A 133 7.42 22.03 -2.15
CA LEU A 133 7.51 23.17 -3.08
C LEU A 133 6.72 24.39 -2.55
N PRO A 134 7.21 25.63 -2.72
CA PRO A 134 6.53 26.85 -2.31
C PRO A 134 5.40 27.23 -3.29
N LYS A 135 4.35 26.41 -3.34
CA LYS A 135 3.17 26.56 -4.21
C LYS A 135 1.88 26.32 -3.41
N GLN A 136 0.82 27.05 -3.75
CA GLN A 136 -0.39 27.11 -2.91
C GLN A 136 -1.11 25.76 -2.81
N GLU A 137 -1.25 25.06 -3.94
CA GLU A 137 -1.80 23.69 -4.00
C GLU A 137 -1.05 22.75 -3.03
N ASN A 138 0.28 22.90 -2.99
CA ASN A 138 1.19 22.05 -2.23
C ASN A 138 1.05 22.31 -0.72
N ARG A 139 0.99 23.59 -0.30
CA ARG A 139 0.74 23.96 1.10
C ARG A 139 -0.65 23.55 1.58
N THR A 140 -1.69 23.73 0.77
CA THR A 140 -3.04 23.28 1.10
C THR A 140 -3.12 21.76 1.23
N ALA A 141 -2.53 21.01 0.30
CA ALA A 141 -2.51 19.55 0.36
C ALA A 141 -1.69 19.03 1.55
N LEU A 142 -0.56 19.66 1.86
CA LEU A 142 0.28 19.34 3.02
C LEU A 142 -0.47 19.59 4.35
N ARG A 143 -1.11 20.75 4.52
CA ARG A 143 -1.96 21.07 5.69
C ARG A 143 -3.15 20.11 5.84
N LYS A 144 -3.65 19.52 4.75
CA LYS A 144 -4.75 18.53 4.79
C LYS A 144 -4.31 17.11 5.20
N LEU A 145 -3.05 16.74 4.96
CA LEU A 145 -2.54 15.37 5.18
C LEU A 145 -1.74 15.21 6.47
N LEU A 146 -1.22 16.29 7.05
CA LEU A 146 -0.47 16.25 8.30
C LEU A 146 -1.40 16.18 9.54
N PRO A 147 -0.88 15.68 10.68
CA PRO A 147 -1.51 15.86 11.99
C PRO A 147 -1.85 17.33 12.27
N ILE A 148 -2.94 17.60 13.00
CA ILE A 148 -3.55 18.94 13.14
C ILE A 148 -2.58 19.99 13.71
N ASP A 149 -1.78 19.59 14.70
CA ASP A 149 -0.74 20.40 15.35
C ASP A 149 0.38 20.77 14.37
N VAL A 150 0.84 19.81 13.55
CA VAL A 150 1.86 20.01 12.53
C VAL A 150 1.31 20.79 11.34
N ALA A 151 0.06 20.56 10.96
CA ALA A 151 -0.63 21.30 9.91
C ALA A 151 -0.75 22.79 10.27
N ALA A 152 -1.10 23.10 11.53
CA ALA A 152 -1.27 24.48 12.01
C ALA A 152 -0.01 25.34 11.80
N VAL A 153 1.18 24.78 12.01
CA VAL A 153 2.46 25.47 11.88
C VAL A 153 2.99 25.58 10.45
N ILE A 154 2.42 24.88 9.47
CA ILE A 154 2.79 25.03 8.05
C ILE A 154 2.24 26.37 7.53
N PRO A 155 3.08 27.32 7.07
CA PRO A 155 2.58 28.60 6.59
C PRO A 155 1.68 28.47 5.36
N GLU A 156 0.54 29.16 5.38
CA GLU A 156 -0.37 29.27 4.23
C GLU A 156 0.21 30.12 3.10
N ASP A 157 0.96 31.18 3.45
CA ASP A 157 1.72 31.97 2.49
C ASP A 157 2.95 31.19 2.03
N CYS A 158 2.95 30.82 0.74
CA CYS A 158 4.03 30.07 0.11
C CYS A 158 5.38 30.81 0.08
N ARG A 159 5.40 32.14 0.27
CA ARG A 159 6.64 32.91 0.39
C ARG A 159 7.35 32.66 1.73
N LYS A 160 6.64 32.18 2.74
CA LYS A 160 7.22 31.79 4.03
C LYS A 160 7.73 30.35 3.95
N ALA A 161 9.02 30.18 4.19
CA ALA A 161 9.64 28.87 4.32
C ALA A 161 8.95 28.04 5.42
N ILE A 162 8.88 26.72 5.23
CA ILE A 162 8.54 25.81 6.33
C ILE A 162 9.74 25.83 7.29
N PRO A 163 9.55 25.97 8.62
CA PRO A 163 10.67 25.88 9.56
C PRO A 163 11.35 24.51 9.44
N SER A 164 12.68 24.47 9.40
CA SER A 164 13.46 23.26 9.10
C SER A 164 13.18 22.08 10.05
N VAL A 165 12.80 22.36 11.29
CA VAL A 165 12.34 21.35 12.27
C VAL A 165 11.09 20.60 11.76
N TYR A 166 10.11 21.35 11.23
CA TYR A 166 8.89 20.76 10.66
C TYR A 166 9.12 20.17 9.28
N GLU A 167 10.03 20.72 8.47
CA GLU A 167 10.44 20.07 7.21
C GLU A 167 11.05 18.68 7.48
N LYS A 168 11.94 18.57 8.47
CA LYS A 168 12.47 17.26 8.91
C LYS A 168 11.35 16.35 9.41
N TYR A 169 10.43 16.86 10.22
CA TYR A 169 9.27 16.07 10.67
C TYR A 169 8.42 15.57 9.49
N ILE A 170 8.11 16.42 8.51
CA ILE A 170 7.35 16.06 7.29
C ILE A 170 8.07 14.95 6.53
N TRP A 171 9.38 15.09 6.31
CA TRP A 171 10.20 14.04 5.70
C TRP A 171 10.10 12.73 6.47
N THR A 172 10.26 12.76 7.80
CA THR A 172 10.17 11.58 8.65
C THR A 172 8.76 10.97 8.65
N TYR A 173 7.70 11.76 8.76
CA TYR A 173 6.30 11.31 8.79
C TYR A 173 5.91 10.54 7.51
N PHE A 174 6.19 11.12 6.34
CA PHE A 174 5.88 10.47 5.07
C PHE A 174 6.86 9.33 4.73
N SER A 175 8.12 9.40 5.18
CA SER A 175 9.07 8.29 5.03
C SER A 175 8.68 7.11 5.92
N LEU A 176 8.34 7.34 7.19
CA LEU A 176 7.86 6.31 8.11
C LEU A 176 6.55 5.68 7.61
N SER A 177 5.62 6.47 7.05
CA SER A 177 4.41 5.92 6.41
C SER A 177 4.73 4.92 5.28
N ALA A 178 5.84 5.10 4.56
CA ALA A 178 6.33 4.13 3.58
C ALA A 178 7.12 2.96 4.21
N VAL A 179 7.67 3.13 5.42
CA VAL A 179 8.32 2.07 6.20
C VAL A 179 7.29 1.17 6.89
N GLU A 180 6.21 1.71 7.45
CA GLU A 180 5.09 0.89 7.96
C GLU A 180 4.59 -0.07 6.87
N TRP A 181 4.42 0.45 5.66
CA TRP A 181 4.06 -0.34 4.50
C TRP A 181 5.11 -1.45 4.19
N LEU A 182 6.42 -1.17 4.30
CA LEU A 182 7.46 -2.20 4.16
C LEU A 182 7.47 -3.24 5.30
N LEU A 183 6.99 -2.87 6.50
CA LEU A 183 6.92 -3.72 7.68
C LEU A 183 5.68 -4.63 7.69
N GLU A 184 4.63 -4.30 6.92
CA GLU A 184 3.48 -5.19 6.69
C GLU A 184 3.94 -6.61 6.31
N SER A 185 3.36 -7.64 6.95
CA SER A 185 3.69 -9.06 6.74
C SER A 185 3.18 -9.62 5.39
N LYS A 186 3.64 -9.03 4.29
CA LYS A 186 3.37 -9.44 2.90
C LYS A 186 4.67 -9.92 2.24
N PRO A 187 4.66 -11.02 1.45
CA PRO A 187 5.87 -11.60 0.84
C PRO A 187 6.73 -10.60 0.07
N GLU A 188 6.09 -9.69 -0.66
CA GLU A 188 6.74 -8.74 -1.54
C GLU A 188 7.29 -7.53 -0.78
N ASN A 189 6.68 -7.19 0.36
CA ASN A 189 7.14 -6.14 1.25
C ASN A 189 8.36 -6.62 2.03
N ARG A 190 8.31 -7.86 2.58
CA ARG A 190 9.45 -8.52 3.24
C ARG A 190 10.66 -8.64 2.30
N SER A 191 10.46 -9.09 1.06
CA SER A 191 11.56 -9.20 0.09
C SER A 191 12.15 -7.84 -0.32
N LEU A 192 11.34 -6.78 -0.37
CA LEU A 192 11.84 -5.43 -0.64
C LEU A 192 12.57 -4.85 0.57
N LEU A 193 12.02 -5.01 1.77
CA LEU A 193 12.62 -4.57 3.03
C LEU A 193 14.05 -5.12 3.18
N ILE A 194 14.23 -6.44 3.03
CA ILE A 194 15.55 -7.10 3.07
C ILE A 194 16.53 -6.49 2.05
N LYS A 195 16.06 -6.14 0.83
CA LYS A 195 16.88 -5.54 -0.23
C LYS A 195 17.18 -4.05 -0.02
N SER A 196 16.37 -3.35 0.75
CA SER A 196 16.50 -1.93 1.05
C SER A 196 17.31 -1.66 2.33
N LEU A 197 17.61 -2.70 3.12
CA LEU A 197 18.39 -2.62 4.34
C LEU A 197 19.88 -2.92 4.11
N PRO A 198 20.78 -2.40 4.97
CA PRO A 198 22.17 -2.83 5.03
C PRO A 198 22.26 -4.28 5.51
N SER A 199 23.34 -4.98 5.16
CA SER A 199 23.47 -6.43 5.37
C SER A 199 23.39 -6.88 6.84
N ASP A 200 23.71 -6.00 7.80
CA ASP A 200 23.58 -6.29 9.23
C ASP A 200 22.12 -6.28 9.71
N LEU A 201 21.31 -5.30 9.26
CA LEU A 201 19.87 -5.23 9.55
C LEU A 201 19.08 -6.28 8.78
N ALA A 202 19.41 -6.49 7.50
CA ALA A 202 18.73 -7.45 6.64
C ALA A 202 18.77 -8.89 7.21
N LYS A 203 19.84 -9.27 7.92
CA LYS A 203 19.96 -10.58 8.59
C LYS A 203 19.03 -10.77 9.77
N GLY A 204 18.55 -9.70 10.39
CA GLY A 204 17.57 -9.75 11.49
C GLY A 204 16.12 -9.90 11.00
N VAL A 205 15.89 -9.78 9.70
CA VAL A 205 14.55 -9.82 9.10
C VAL A 205 14.27 -11.23 8.55
N PRO A 206 13.30 -12.00 9.10
CA PRO A 206 13.01 -13.35 8.64
C PRO A 206 12.39 -13.33 7.23
N GLU A 207 12.88 -14.22 6.34
CA GLU A 207 12.33 -14.38 4.99
C GLU A 207 10.88 -14.91 4.99
N ASP A 208 10.55 -15.76 5.97
CA ASP A 208 9.19 -16.25 6.21
C ASP A 208 8.32 -15.14 6.81
N VAL A 209 7.29 -14.72 6.07
CA VAL A 209 6.39 -13.63 6.48
C VAL A 209 5.47 -13.98 7.63
N ASN A 210 5.28 -15.27 7.92
CA ASN A 210 4.50 -15.71 9.07
C ASN A 210 5.28 -15.53 10.38
N LYS A 211 6.60 -15.29 10.29
CA LYS A 211 7.43 -14.93 11.45
C LYS A 211 7.45 -13.40 11.59
N PRO A 212 7.12 -12.87 12.78
CA PRO A 212 7.26 -11.44 13.05
C PRO A 212 8.74 -11.05 12.99
N ILE A 213 9.00 -9.79 12.68
CA ILE A 213 10.33 -9.20 12.91
C ILE A 213 10.50 -9.04 14.42
N ASP A 214 11.72 -9.26 14.93
CA ASP A 214 12.03 -8.95 16.32
C ASP A 214 11.83 -7.44 16.58
N PRO A 215 11.16 -7.02 17.68
CA PRO A 215 10.87 -5.61 17.93
C PRO A 215 12.09 -4.69 17.95
N ALA A 216 13.25 -5.15 18.45
CA ALA A 216 14.47 -4.36 18.47
C ALA A 216 15.13 -4.27 17.07
N VAL A 217 14.95 -5.29 16.23
CA VAL A 217 15.30 -5.21 14.80
C VAL A 217 14.37 -4.23 14.07
N GLU A 218 13.07 -4.27 14.37
CA GLU A 218 12.09 -3.36 13.77
C GLU A 218 12.36 -1.90 14.15
N GLU A 219 12.67 -1.62 15.42
CA GLU A 219 13.09 -0.29 15.88
C GLU A 219 14.32 0.22 15.11
N ARG A 220 15.39 -0.59 15.02
CA ARG A 220 16.59 -0.24 14.24
C ARG A 220 16.32 -0.04 12.75
N ILE A 221 15.33 -0.73 12.17
CA ILE A 221 14.87 -0.52 10.79
C ILE A 221 14.21 0.85 10.64
N ARG A 222 13.33 1.21 11.58
CA ARG A 222 12.66 2.52 11.63
C ARG A 222 13.68 3.65 11.79
N GLU A 223 14.66 3.49 12.68
CA GLU A 223 15.80 4.40 12.83
C GLU A 223 16.63 4.52 11.54
N TYR A 224 17.00 3.39 10.92
CA TYR A 224 17.79 3.38 9.69
C TYR A 224 17.11 4.19 8.59
N PHE A 225 15.81 3.97 8.35
CA PHE A 225 15.08 4.75 7.35
C PHE A 225 14.88 6.21 7.78
N ALA A 226 14.62 6.50 9.05
CA ALA A 226 14.54 7.88 9.54
C ALA A 226 15.87 8.65 9.40
N PHE A 227 17.01 7.96 9.48
CA PHE A 227 18.36 8.54 9.38
C PHE A 227 18.91 8.59 7.95
N THR A 228 18.54 7.65 7.08
CA THR A 228 18.99 7.61 5.67
C THR A 228 18.04 8.32 4.69
N MET A 229 16.82 8.66 5.11
CA MET A 229 15.83 9.39 4.31
C MET A 229 15.68 10.92 4.56
N PRO A 230 16.42 11.63 5.45
CA PRO A 230 16.38 13.08 5.42
C PRO A 230 17.00 13.56 4.10
N GLY A 231 16.41 14.60 3.50
CA GLY A 231 16.91 15.17 2.24
C GLY A 231 18.42 15.40 2.28
N LEU A 232 19.11 15.01 1.20
CA LEU A 232 20.56 15.15 1.08
C LEU A 232 21.00 16.59 1.42
N ARG A 233 22.15 16.70 2.10
CA ARG A 233 22.90 17.95 2.29
C ARG A 233 23.16 18.66 0.97
#